data_AF-A0A2L2N601-F1
#
_entry.id   AF-A0A2L2N601-F1
#
_cell.length_a   1.000
_cell.length_b   1.000
_cell.length_c   1.000
_cell.angle_alpha   90.00
_cell.angle_beta   90.00
_cell.angle_gamma   90.00
#
_symmetry.space_group_name_H-M   'P 1'
#
loop_
_entity.id
_entity.type
_entity.pdbx_description
1 polymer ?
#
loop_
_entity_poly.entity_id
_entity_poly.type
_entity_poly.pdbx_seq_one_letter_code
_entity_poly.pdbx_strand_id
1 'polypeptide(L)' 'MEPIEILQEFNSCYQKIQAIAQDEKWLKLIADKKIDPEAATHLGDALHYLSEAMGCVEEIVEIKFSQELKL' A
#
# COMPACT_ATOMS: atom_id res chain seq x y z
N MET A 1 -6.59 1.07 17.57
CA MET A 1 -6.75 0.24 16.37
C MET A 1 -5.84 -0.95 16.53
N GLU A 2 -6.40 -2.14 16.47
CA GLU A 2 -5.68 -3.41 16.38
C GLU A 2 -5.01 -3.54 15.01
N PRO A 3 -3.95 -4.36 14.85
CA PRO A 3 -3.28 -4.56 13.57
C PRO A 3 -4.23 -4.90 12.42
N ILE A 4 -5.25 -5.72 12.69
CA ILE A 4 -6.27 -6.07 11.70
C ILE A 4 -7.13 -4.87 11.26
N GLU A 5 -7.43 -3.95 12.18
CA GLU A 5 -8.19 -2.72 11.86
C GLU A 5 -7.33 -1.79 10.99
N ILE A 6 -6.03 -1.68 11.30
CA ILE A 6 -5.07 -0.89 10.50
C ILE A 6 -4.94 -1.47 9.08
N LEU A 7 -4.83 -2.80 8.94
CA LEU A 7 -4.79 -3.47 7.64
C LEU A 7 -6.07 -3.25 6.84
N GLN A 8 -7.23 -3.30 7.48
CA GLN A 8 -8.51 -3.04 6.82
C GLN A 8 -8.60 -1.61 6.30
N GLU A 9 -8.13 -0.62 7.08
CA GLU A 9 -8.09 0.78 6.65
C GLU A 9 -7.13 0.98 5.47
N PHE A 10 -5.90 0.45 5.55
CA PHE A 10 -4.97 0.53 4.43
C PHE A 10 -5.51 -0.15 3.17
N ASN A 11 -6.10 -1.35 3.30
CA ASN A 11 -6.68 -2.06 2.16
C ASN A 11 -7.87 -1.29 1.55
N SER A 12 -8.71 -0.66 2.38
CA SER A 12 -9.81 0.22 1.92
C SER A 12 -9.28 1.41 1.11
N CYS A 13 -8.21 2.05 1.60
CA CYS A 13 -7.53 3.12 0.87
C CYS A 13 -6.93 2.62 -0.45
N TYR A 14 -6.25 1.47 -0.43
CA TYR A 14 -5.63 0.86 -1.60
C TYR A 14 -6.66 0.61 -2.70
N GLN A 15 -7.79 -0.02 -2.37
CA GLN A 15 -8.85 -0.32 -3.34
C GLN A 15 -9.44 0.95 -3.96
N LYS A 16 -9.67 2.00 -3.17
CA LYS A 16 -10.21 3.28 -3.68
C LYS A 16 -9.23 3.95 -4.64
N ILE A 17 -7.94 3.98 -4.29
CA ILE A 17 -6.90 4.58 -5.13
C ILE A 17 -6.69 3.75 -6.40
N GLN A 18 -6.69 2.43 -6.29
CA GLN A 18 -6.58 1.51 -7.43
C GLN A 18 -7.75 1.69 -8.40
N ALA A 19 -8.97 1.89 -7.88
CA ALA A 19 -10.14 2.18 -8.70
C ALA A 19 -9.99 3.47 -9.50
N ILE A 20 -9.39 4.53 -8.91
CA ILE A 20 -9.07 5.77 -9.64
C ILE A 20 -8.05 5.49 -10.74
N ALA A 21 -6.99 4.76 -10.43
CA ALA A 21 -5.93 4.45 -11.40
C ALA A 21 -6.44 3.68 -12.63
N GLN A 22 -7.54 2.93 -12.49
CA GLN A 22 -8.17 2.14 -13.53
C GLN A 22 -9.41 2.81 -14.15
N ASP A 23 -9.84 3.97 -13.64
CA ASP A 23 -11.04 4.66 -14.14
C ASP A 23 -10.80 5.23 -15.54
N GLU A 24 -11.69 4.91 -16.49
CA GLU A 24 -11.56 5.33 -17.88
C GLU A 24 -11.58 6.85 -18.06
N LYS A 25 -12.32 7.59 -17.21
CA LYS A 25 -12.37 9.05 -17.29
C LYS A 25 -11.06 9.65 -16.77
N TRP A 26 -10.51 9.09 -15.70
CA TRP A 26 -9.18 9.45 -15.21
C TRP A 26 -8.11 9.26 -16.29
N LEU A 27 -8.05 8.07 -16.90
CA LEU A 27 -7.10 7.76 -17.97
C LEU A 27 -7.28 8.69 -19.18
N LYS A 28 -8.53 9.03 -19.50
CA LYS A 28 -8.84 9.99 -20.57
C LYS A 28 -8.37 11.40 -20.25
N LEU A 29 -8.46 11.86 -19.00
CA LEU A 29 -7.95 13.19 -18.61
C LEU A 29 -6.43 13.29 -18.84
N ILE A 30 -5.69 12.23 -18.55
CA ILE A 30 -4.25 12.15 -18.80
C ILE A 30 -3.96 12.10 -20.31
N ALA A 31 -4.65 11.24 -21.06
CA ALA A 31 -4.46 11.10 -22.50
C ALA A 31 -4.77 12.40 -23.26
N ASP A 32 -5.82 13.11 -22.85
CA ASP A 32 -6.23 14.41 -23.40
C ASP A 32 -5.32 15.57 -22.90
N LYS A 33 -4.32 15.31 -22.04
CA LYS A 33 -3.47 16.31 -21.39
C LYS A 33 -4.25 17.40 -20.65
N LYS A 34 -5.42 17.05 -20.11
CA LYS A 34 -6.26 17.94 -19.30
C LYS A 34 -5.78 18.06 -17.86
N ILE A 35 -4.95 17.11 -17.43
CA ILE A 35 -4.21 17.13 -16.17
C ILE A 35 -2.75 16.76 -16.44
N ASP A 36 -1.90 16.97 -15.45
CA ASP A 36 -0.48 16.63 -15.53
C ASP A 36 -0.30 15.11 -15.75
N PRO A 37 0.46 14.67 -16.77
CA PRO A 37 0.78 13.25 -16.95
C PRO A 37 1.50 12.61 -15.76
N GLU A 38 2.23 13.39 -14.94
CA GLU A 38 2.87 12.90 -13.72
C GLU A 38 1.86 12.38 -12.69
N ALA A 39 0.59 12.76 -12.81
CA ALA A 39 -0.47 12.26 -11.93
C ALA A 39 -0.60 10.72 -11.99
N ALA A 40 -0.33 10.09 -13.13
CA ALA A 40 -0.32 8.63 -13.23
C ALA A 40 0.82 8.00 -12.42
N THR A 41 2.00 8.60 -12.50
CA THR A 41 3.21 8.17 -11.78
C THR A 41 3.00 8.29 -10.28
N HIS A 42 2.57 9.46 -9.80
CA HIS A 42 2.37 9.69 -8.37
C HIS A 42 1.26 8.84 -7.75
N LEU A 43 0.21 8.52 -8.52
CA LEU A 43 -0.82 7.60 -8.06
C LEU A 43 -0.27 6.17 -7.94
N GLY A 44 0.61 5.76 -8.86
CA GLY A 44 1.36 4.51 -8.78
C GLY A 44 2.26 4.46 -7.54
N ASP A 45 3.01 5.53 -7.26
CA ASP A 45 3.85 5.64 -6.08
C ASP A 45 3.04 5.53 -4.78
N ALA A 46 1.87 6.18 -4.73
CA ALA A 46 0.97 6.10 -3.58
C ALA A 46 0.50 4.65 -3.33
N LEU A 47 0.13 3.91 -4.39
CA LEU A 47 -0.24 2.50 -4.28
C LEU A 47 0.95 1.64 -3.80
N HIS A 48 2.15 1.91 -4.32
CA HIS A 48 3.37 1.21 -3.93
C HIS A 48 3.65 1.39 -2.43
N TYR A 49 3.73 2.63 -1.95
CA TYR A 49 4.01 2.90 -0.54
C TYR A 49 2.92 2.41 0.41
N LEU A 50 1.66 2.46 -0.01
CA LEU A 50 0.57 1.90 0.79
C LEU A 50 0.68 0.38 0.91
N SER A 51 1.10 -0.30 -0.15
CA SER A 51 1.39 -1.73 -0.13
C SER A 51 2.56 -2.07 0.80
N GLU A 52 3.64 -1.27 0.79
CA GLU A 52 4.77 -1.46 1.70
C GLU A 52 4.33 -1.26 3.16
N ALA A 53 3.54 -0.22 3.44
CA ALA A 53 3.02 0.06 4.77
C ALA A 53 2.17 -1.10 5.30
N MET A 54 1.30 -1.69 4.48
CA MET A 54 0.53 -2.89 4.86
C MET A 54 1.43 -4.07 5.23
N GLY A 55 2.51 -4.29 4.48
CA GLY A 55 3.49 -5.35 4.75
C GLY A 55 4.21 -5.18 6.09
N CYS A 56 4.24 -3.96 6.66
CA CYS A 56 4.81 -3.70 7.97
C CYS A 56 3.84 -3.93 9.14
N VAL A 57 2.57 -4.26 8.89
CA VAL A 57 1.56 -4.49 9.94
C VAL A 57 1.52 -5.97 10.37
N GLU A 58 2.38 -6.81 9.81
CA GLU A 58 2.58 -8.19 10.29
C GLU A 58 3.11 -8.22 11.74
N GLU A 59 2.72 -9.23 12.51
CA GLU A 59 3.19 -9.38 13.89
C GLU A 59 4.72 -9.57 13.93
N ILE A 60 5.39 -8.79 14.77
CA ILE A 60 6.82 -8.98 15.04
C ILE A 60 6.98 -10.28 15.85
N VAL A 61 7.36 -11.37 15.19
CA VAL A 61 7.72 -12.61 15.87
C VAL A 61 9.12 -12.45 16.46
N GLU A 62 9.21 -12.13 17.75
CA GLU A 62 10.48 -12.08 18.48
C GLU A 62 11.02 -13.51 18.70
N ILE A 63 11.94 -13.95 17.84
CA ILE A 63 12.59 -15.27 17.98
C ILE A 63 13.58 -15.21 19.15
N LYS A 64 13.17 -15.69 20.33
CA LYS A 64 14.08 -15.92 21.46
C LYS A 64 14.96 -17.13 21.19
N PHE A 65 16.19 -16.90 20.72
CA PHE A 65 17.22 -17.94 20.63
C PHE A 65 17.59 -18.42 22.04
N SER A 66 17.04 -19.58 22.44
CA SER A 66 17.50 -20.29 23.63
C SER A 66 18.76 -21.09 23.27
N GLN A 67 19.92 -20.46 23.37
CA GLN A 67 21.19 -21.19 23.38
C GLN A 67 21.35 -21.88 24.74
N GLU A 68 20.76 -23.06 24.90
CA GLU A 68 21.20 -24.00 25.93
C GLU A 68 22.56 -24.56 25.51
N LEU A 69 23.64 -23.84 25.88
CA LEU A 69 24.99 -24.38 25.93
C LEU A 69 25.01 -25.53 26.93
N LYS A 70 24.92 -26.77 26.43
CA LYS A 70 25.29 -27.95 27.20
C LYS A 70 26.80 -27.92 27.40
N LEU A 71 27.22 -27.48 28.58
CA LEU A 71 28.54 -27.73 29.17
C LEU A 71 28.76 -29.24 29.38
#